data_AF-A0A2W4RAW5-F1
#
_entry.id   AF-A0A2W4RAW5-F1
#
_cell.length_a   1.000
_cell.length_b   1.000
_cell.length_c   1.000
_cell.angle_alpha   90.00
_cell.angle_beta   90.00
_cell.angle_gamma   90.00
#
_symmetry.space_group_name_H-M   'P 1'
#
loop_
_entity.id
_entity.type
_entity.pdbx_description
1 polymer ?
#
loop_
_entity_poly.entity_id
_entity_poly.type
_entity_poly.pdbx_seq_one_letter_code
_entity_poly.pdbx_strand_id
1 'polypeptide(L)'
;MKAMLRWFGWLFLACWLTHAGPVLAQEEEFTGLVIDQTISKFGHDFYDSFMAEWDPPNDAFILTIKERPSVVLGSLIWIEIDDTVVYESLLTPKLTANEEKAQDARNYALEYINYRGKALQELDLY
;
A
#
# COMPACT_ATOMS: atom_id res chain seq x y z
N MET A 1 52.43 0.45 -58.38
CA MET A 1 52.61 1.90 -58.11
C MET A 1 51.73 2.28 -56.92
N LYS A 2 52.28 3.06 -55.99
CA LYS A 2 51.72 3.42 -54.67
C LYS A 2 50.56 4.42 -54.76
N ALA A 3 49.55 4.24 -53.92
CA ALA A 3 48.79 5.29 -53.22
C ALA A 3 47.89 4.56 -52.20
N MET A 4 48.22 4.43 -50.91
CA MET A 4 48.30 5.45 -49.86
C MET A 4 46.96 6.17 -49.64
N LEU A 5 46.15 5.66 -48.72
CA LEU A 5 45.34 6.50 -47.82
C LEU A 5 45.05 5.73 -46.51
N ARG A 6 45.86 6.01 -45.48
CA ARG A 6 45.63 5.66 -44.09
C ARG A 6 45.08 6.91 -43.41
N TRP A 7 43.79 6.97 -43.09
CA TRP A 7 43.25 7.87 -42.07
C TRP A 7 41.76 7.55 -41.82
N PHE A 8 41.28 7.79 -40.61
CA PHE A 8 39.97 7.41 -40.03
C PHE A 8 39.84 5.94 -39.61
N GLY A 9 39.63 5.58 -38.34
CA GLY A 9 39.42 6.40 -37.16
C GLY A 9 39.74 5.59 -35.91
N TRP A 10 40.79 5.99 -35.20
CA TRP A 10 40.91 5.78 -33.77
C TRP A 10 39.83 6.62 -33.08
N LEU A 11 38.57 6.15 -33.08
CA LEU A 11 37.46 6.71 -32.28
C LEU A 11 36.27 5.72 -32.25
N PHE A 12 36.54 4.41 -32.22
CA PHE A 12 35.53 3.38 -31.91
C PHE A 12 35.59 2.91 -30.45
N LEU A 13 36.22 3.70 -29.58
CA LEU A 13 36.24 3.49 -28.14
C LEU A 13 35.70 4.75 -27.45
N ALA A 14 34.74 4.57 -26.53
CA ALA A 14 34.25 5.55 -25.56
C ALA A 14 32.99 6.38 -25.87
N CYS A 15 31.97 5.83 -26.55
CA CYS A 15 30.61 6.37 -26.40
C CYS A 15 29.52 5.29 -26.42
N TRP A 16 29.77 4.16 -25.76
CA TRP A 16 28.75 3.16 -25.44
C TRP A 16 28.57 2.96 -23.92
N LEU A 17 29.16 3.82 -23.11
CA LEU A 17 28.86 3.94 -21.68
C LEU A 17 28.32 5.34 -21.43
N THR A 18 27.28 5.44 -20.61
CA THR A 18 26.54 6.65 -20.22
C THR A 18 25.48 7.12 -21.22
N HIS A 19 24.48 6.28 -21.47
CA HIS A 19 23.11 6.81 -21.49
C HIS A 19 22.48 6.47 -20.13
N ALA A 20 22.92 7.17 -19.08
CA ALA A 20 22.13 7.27 -17.87
C ALA A 20 20.96 8.20 -18.23
N GLY A 21 19.89 7.62 -18.79
CA GLY A 21 18.64 8.35 -18.96
C GLY A 21 18.18 8.86 -17.59
N PRO A 22 17.53 10.02 -17.52
CA PRO A 22 16.97 10.48 -16.25
C PRO A 22 16.03 9.39 -15.73
N VAL A 23 16.39 8.79 -14.59
CA VAL A 23 15.43 8.07 -13.78
C VAL A 23 14.49 9.16 -13.28
N LEU A 24 13.40 9.37 -14.02
CA LEU A 24 12.24 10.06 -13.48
C LEU A 24 11.70 9.10 -12.42
N ALA A 25 12.21 9.25 -11.20
CA ALA A 25 11.52 8.72 -10.04
C ALA A 25 10.15 9.39 -10.07
N GLN A 26 9.14 8.65 -10.55
CA GLN A 26 7.76 9.10 -10.49
C GLN A 26 7.44 9.15 -9.00
N GLU A 27 7.37 10.36 -8.46
CA GLU A 27 6.91 10.57 -7.09
C GLU A 27 5.43 10.17 -7.06
N GLU A 28 5.20 8.91 -6.74
CA GLU A 28 3.87 8.35 -6.54
C GLU A 28 3.33 9.00 -5.26
N GLU A 29 2.48 10.01 -5.45
CA GLU A 29 1.88 10.76 -4.35
C GLU A 29 0.89 9.84 -3.64
N PHE A 30 1.33 9.25 -2.52
CA PHE A 30 0.48 8.43 -1.67
C PHE A 30 -0.68 9.29 -1.13
N THR A 31 -1.87 9.09 -1.68
CA THR A 31 -3.06 9.90 -1.36
C THR A 31 -3.92 9.27 -0.25
N GLY A 32 -3.53 8.10 0.26
CA GLY A 32 -4.17 7.44 1.38
C GLY A 32 -3.74 8.00 2.75
N LEU A 33 -4.60 7.88 3.75
CA LEU A 33 -4.25 8.12 5.16
C LEU A 33 -4.75 6.94 5.99
N VAL A 34 -3.86 6.34 6.79
CA VAL A 34 -4.21 5.33 7.79
C VAL A 34 -4.13 5.94 9.18
N ILE A 35 -5.20 5.81 9.95
CA ILE A 35 -5.31 6.32 11.31
C ILE A 35 -5.48 5.13 12.26
N ASP A 36 -4.54 4.98 13.18
CA ASP A 36 -4.63 4.02 14.29
C ASP A 36 -5.39 4.64 15.48
N GLN A 37 -6.52 4.05 15.84
CA GLN A 37 -7.28 4.34 17.05
C GLN A 37 -7.44 3.08 17.93
N THR A 38 -6.49 2.14 17.83
CA THR A 38 -6.36 1.02 18.75
C THR A 38 -5.76 1.46 20.08
N ILE A 39 -6.07 0.74 21.16
CA ILE A 39 -5.67 1.12 22.52
C ILE A 39 -5.18 -0.05 23.38
N SER A 40 -5.53 -1.30 23.07
CA SER A 40 -5.02 -2.47 23.80
C SER A 40 -3.80 -3.07 23.11
N LYS A 41 -3.07 -3.92 23.84
CA LYS A 41 -1.98 -4.71 23.23
C LYS A 41 -2.48 -5.55 22.04
N PHE A 42 -3.65 -6.18 22.17
CA PHE A 42 -4.18 -7.00 21.08
C PHE A 42 -4.57 -6.13 19.87
N GLY A 43 -5.07 -4.92 20.10
CA GLY A 43 -5.34 -3.94 19.06
C GLY A 43 -4.08 -3.50 18.31
N HIS A 44 -3.02 -3.14 19.04
CA HIS A 44 -1.74 -2.79 18.41
C HIS A 44 -1.11 -3.98 17.67
N ASP A 45 -1.15 -5.19 18.24
CA ASP A 45 -0.65 -6.38 17.56
C ASP A 45 -1.45 -6.66 16.26
N PHE A 46 -2.77 -6.42 16.28
CA PHE A 46 -3.61 -6.47 15.08
C PHE A 46 -3.20 -5.39 14.08
N TYR A 47 -2.99 -4.14 14.51
CA TYR A 47 -2.59 -3.03 13.65
C TYR A 47 -1.25 -3.32 12.96
N ASP A 48 -0.25 -3.79 13.71
CA ASP A 48 1.06 -4.16 13.17
C ASP A 48 0.93 -5.29 12.14
N SER A 49 0.12 -6.30 12.46
CA SER A 49 -0.16 -7.41 11.56
C SER A 49 -0.89 -6.93 10.31
N PHE A 50 -1.82 -5.99 10.44
CA PHE A 50 -2.57 -5.37 9.35
C PHE A 50 -1.61 -4.60 8.44
N MET A 51 -0.72 -3.79 8.99
CA MET A 51 0.17 -2.93 8.22
C MET A 51 1.35 -3.65 7.56
N ALA A 52 1.70 -4.87 8.00
CA ALA A 52 2.88 -5.60 7.54
C ALA A 52 2.99 -5.77 6.02
N GLU A 53 1.86 -5.90 5.33
CA GLU A 53 1.76 -6.08 3.87
C GLU A 53 0.71 -5.12 3.30
N TRP A 54 0.55 -3.95 3.91
CA TRP A 54 -0.40 -2.94 3.44
C TRP A 54 0.16 -2.20 2.23
N ASP A 55 -0.42 -2.46 1.06
CA ASP A 55 -0.07 -1.83 -0.22
C ASP A 55 -1.36 -1.47 -0.97
N PRO A 56 -2.00 -0.33 -0.64
CA PRO A 56 -3.27 0.07 -1.24
C PRO A 56 -3.05 0.72 -2.62
N PRO A 57 -4.07 0.73 -3.49
CA PRO A 57 -4.01 1.48 -4.75
C PRO A 57 -3.87 2.99 -4.49
N ASN A 58 -3.42 3.73 -5.50
CA ASN A 58 -3.27 5.21 -5.48
C ASN A 58 -4.61 5.95 -5.53
N ASP A 59 -5.54 5.59 -4.65
CA ASP A 59 -6.80 6.29 -4.48
C ASP A 59 -6.74 7.17 -3.22
N ALA A 60 -7.48 8.27 -3.22
CA ALA A 60 -7.69 9.06 -2.01
C ALA A 60 -8.61 8.31 -1.05
N PHE A 61 -8.16 8.04 0.18
CA PHE A 61 -8.98 7.41 1.21
C PHE A 61 -8.49 7.73 2.62
N ILE A 62 -9.40 7.72 3.59
CA ILE A 62 -9.07 7.70 5.01
C ILE A 62 -9.49 6.35 5.58
N LEU A 63 -8.52 5.52 5.94
CA LEU A 63 -8.73 4.25 6.64
C LEU A 63 -8.50 4.47 8.14
N THR A 64 -9.49 4.18 8.96
CA THR A 64 -9.38 4.26 10.43
C THR A 64 -9.59 2.90 11.05
N ILE A 65 -8.60 2.43 11.82
CA ILE A 65 -8.70 1.19 12.59
C ILE A 65 -9.11 1.57 14.00
N LYS A 66 -10.31 1.17 14.42
CA LYS A 66 -10.88 1.54 15.72
C LYS A 66 -10.99 0.32 16.62
N GLU A 67 -10.86 0.57 17.92
CA GLU A 67 -11.01 -0.45 18.95
C GLU A 67 -11.96 -0.01 20.07
N ARG A 68 -12.76 -0.96 20.56
CA ARG A 68 -13.50 -0.89 21.81
C ARG A 68 -13.13 -2.10 22.68
N PRO A 69 -12.27 -1.92 23.69
CA PRO A 69 -11.94 -2.97 24.64
C PRO A 69 -13.17 -3.41 25.43
N SER A 70 -13.35 -4.72 25.60
CA SER A 70 -14.30 -5.32 26.52
C SER A 70 -13.62 -6.38 27.35
N VAL A 71 -13.81 -6.30 28.67
CA VAL A 71 -13.29 -7.29 29.62
C VAL A 71 -14.00 -8.64 29.46
N VAL A 72 -15.24 -8.63 28.96
CA VAL A 72 -16.10 -9.83 28.89
C VAL A 72 -15.96 -10.56 27.55
N LEU A 73 -15.88 -9.81 26.44
CA LEU A 73 -15.91 -10.38 25.08
C LEU A 73 -14.55 -10.35 24.36
N GLY A 74 -13.55 -9.68 24.93
CA GLY A 74 -12.31 -9.32 24.24
C GLY A 74 -12.38 -7.90 23.65
N SER A 75 -11.47 -7.55 22.77
CA SER A 75 -11.47 -6.23 22.13
C SER A 75 -12.23 -6.26 20.82
N LEU A 76 -13.33 -5.49 20.71
CA LEU A 76 -14.01 -5.31 19.45
C LEU A 76 -13.21 -4.33 18.59
N ILE A 77 -12.97 -4.67 17.34
CA ILE A 77 -12.32 -3.81 16.36
C ILE A 77 -13.20 -3.70 15.14
N TRP A 78 -13.18 -2.53 14.54
CA TRP A 78 -13.71 -2.33 13.21
C TRP A 78 -12.83 -1.39 12.41
N ILE A 79 -12.91 -1.53 11.09
CA ILE A 79 -12.21 -0.67 10.13
C ILE A 79 -13.24 0.17 9.41
N GLU A 80 -12.99 1.47 9.35
CA GLU A 80 -13.76 2.42 8.57
C GLU A 80 -12.92 2.92 7.40
N ILE A 81 -13.52 3.03 6.22
CA ILE A 81 -12.93 3.70 5.07
C ILE A 81 -13.89 4.82 4.67
N ASP A 82 -13.45 6.08 4.77
CA ASP A 82 -14.27 7.27 4.56
C ASP A 82 -15.62 7.18 5.30
N ASP A 83 -15.53 6.95 6.61
CA ASP A 83 -16.65 6.79 7.56
C ASP A 83 -17.58 5.58 7.30
N THR A 84 -17.24 4.71 6.35
CA THR A 84 -17.99 3.47 6.08
C THR A 84 -17.32 2.27 6.75
N VAL A 85 -18.04 1.54 7.60
CA VAL A 85 -17.53 0.31 8.23
C VAL A 85 -17.39 -0.80 7.17
N VAL A 86 -16.17 -1.28 6.96
CA VAL A 86 -15.83 -2.32 5.96
C VAL A 86 -15.53 -3.68 6.58
N TYR A 87 -15.11 -3.69 7.84
CA TYR A 87 -14.73 -4.91 8.56
C TYR A 87 -15.00 -4.74 10.05
N GLU A 88 -15.42 -5.81 10.73
CA GLU A 88 -15.62 -5.85 12.18
C GLU A 88 -15.28 -7.25 12.71
N SER A 89 -14.55 -7.33 13.83
CA SER A 89 -14.20 -8.60 14.46
C SER A 89 -13.87 -8.43 15.95
N LEU A 90 -13.94 -9.54 16.69
CA LEU A 90 -13.52 -9.61 18.09
C LEU A 90 -12.09 -10.15 18.19
N LEU A 91 -11.17 -9.41 18.80
CA LEU A 91 -9.84 -9.91 19.13
C LEU A 91 -9.87 -10.75 20.39
N THR A 92 -9.06 -11.81 20.37
CA THR A 92 -8.94 -12.77 21.46
C THR A 92 -7.53 -12.74 22.02
N PRO A 93 -7.28 -13.30 23.21
CA PRO A 93 -5.92 -13.40 23.74
C PRO A 93 -4.95 -14.25 22.89
N LYS A 94 -5.46 -15.02 21.92
CA LYS A 94 -4.66 -15.88 21.05
C LYS A 94 -4.13 -15.05 19.87
N LEU A 95 -2.83 -14.82 19.84
CA LEU A 95 -2.16 -13.97 18.85
C LEU A 95 -2.39 -14.44 17.40
N THR A 96 -2.16 -15.72 17.10
CA THR A 96 -2.27 -16.24 15.72
C THR A 96 -3.68 -16.03 15.12
N ALA A 97 -4.72 -16.09 15.95
CA ALA A 97 -6.09 -15.86 15.49
C ALA A 97 -6.37 -14.38 15.20
N ASN A 98 -5.61 -13.46 15.82
CA ASN A 98 -5.72 -12.04 15.53
C ASN A 98 -4.91 -11.65 14.29
N GLU A 99 -3.78 -12.32 14.03
CA GLU A 99 -2.99 -12.17 12.79
C GLU A 99 -3.83 -12.57 11.56
N GLU A 100 -4.53 -13.71 11.62
CA GLU A 100 -5.47 -14.15 10.57
C GLU A 100 -6.57 -13.11 10.33
N LYS A 101 -7.16 -12.57 11.41
CA LYS A 101 -8.17 -11.50 11.30
C LYS A 101 -7.60 -10.22 10.68
N ALA A 102 -6.34 -9.89 10.95
CA ALA A 102 -5.69 -8.72 10.36
C ALA A 102 -5.47 -8.90 8.85
N GLN A 103 -5.11 -10.11 8.43
CA GLN A 103 -5.03 -10.48 7.00
C GLN A 103 -6.40 -10.40 6.33
N ASP A 104 -7.44 -10.96 6.95
CA ASP A 104 -8.81 -10.88 6.44
C ASP A 104 -9.24 -9.41 6.28
N ALA A 105 -9.05 -8.61 7.32
CA ALA A 105 -9.41 -7.20 7.32
C ALA A 105 -8.68 -6.40 6.25
N ARG A 106 -7.39 -6.68 6.01
CA ARG A 106 -6.63 -6.12 4.88
C ARG A 106 -7.30 -6.43 3.56
N ASN A 107 -7.64 -7.70 3.33
CA ASN A 107 -8.24 -8.13 2.07
C ASN A 107 -9.58 -7.43 1.82
N TYR A 108 -10.43 -7.33 2.85
CA TYR A 108 -11.69 -6.58 2.76
C TYR A 108 -11.48 -5.10 2.46
N ALA A 109 -10.51 -4.46 3.12
CA ALA A 109 -10.19 -3.05 2.89
C ALA A 109 -9.70 -2.80 1.46
N LEU A 110 -8.77 -3.63 0.96
CA LEU A 110 -8.27 -3.52 -0.41
C LEU A 110 -9.38 -3.77 -1.44
N GLU A 111 -10.22 -4.79 -1.23
CA GLU A 111 -11.35 -5.07 -2.11
C GLU A 111 -12.32 -3.89 -2.16
N TYR A 112 -12.64 -3.31 -0.99
CA TYR A 112 -13.54 -2.16 -0.89
C TYR A 112 -12.98 -0.93 -1.62
N ILE A 113 -11.70 -0.58 -1.40
CA ILE A 113 -11.06 0.55 -2.08
C ILE A 113 -11.09 0.33 -3.60
N ASN A 114 -10.70 -0.85 -4.07
CA ASN A 114 -10.71 -1.19 -5.49
C ASN A 114 -12.11 -1.11 -6.12
N TYR A 115 -13.13 -1.61 -5.42
CA TYR A 115 -14.52 -1.55 -5.90
C TYR A 115 -14.99 -0.10 -6.00
N ARG A 116 -14.72 0.69 -4.98
CA ARG A 116 -15.09 2.10 -4.94
C ARG A 116 -14.35 2.92 -5.99
N GLY A 117 -13.05 2.70 -6.18
CA GLY A 117 -12.25 3.38 -7.22
C GLY A 117 -12.82 3.16 -8.62
N LYS A 118 -13.20 1.91 -8.94
CA LYS A 118 -13.88 1.58 -10.20
C LYS A 118 -15.24 2.29 -10.34
N ALA A 119 -16.05 2.29 -9.28
CA ALA A 119 -17.35 2.95 -9.29
C ALA A 119 -17.22 4.47 -9.50
N LEU A 120 -16.19 5.10 -8.94
CA LEU A 120 -15.92 6.53 -9.13
C LEU A 120 -15.46 6.84 -10.57
N GLN A 121 -14.67 5.96 -11.18
CA GLN A 121 -14.27 6.06 -12.60
C GLN A 121 -15.47 5.92 -13.54
N GLU A 122 -16.40 5.00 -13.26
CA GLU A 122 -17.63 4.82 -14.07
C GLU A 122 -18.58 6.03 -14.01
N LEU A 123 -18.49 6.84 -12.95
CA LEU A 123 -19.31 8.03 -12.75
C LEU A 123 -18.69 9.32 -13.33
N ASP A 124 -17.57 9.23 -14.07
CA ASP A 124 -16.79 10.37 -14.59
C ASP A 124 -16.41 11.39 -13.48
N LEU A 125 -16.25 10.95 -12.22
CA LEU A 125 -15.89 11.84 -11.10
C LEU A 125 -14.38 11.98 -10.88
N TYR A 126 -13.56 11.44 -11.78
CA TYR A 126 -12.10 11.61 -11.85
C TYR A 126 -11.62 11.60 -13.29
#